data_AF-A0A6J6V7H8-F1
#
_entry.id   AF-A0A6J6V7H8-F1
#
_cell.length_a   1.000
_cell.length_b   1.000
_cell.length_c   1.000
_cell.angle_alpha   90.00
_cell.angle_beta   90.00
_cell.angle_gamma   90.00
#
_symmetry.space_group_name_H-M   'P 1'
#
loop_
_entity.id
_entity.type
_entity.pdbx_description
1 polymer ?
#
loop_
_entity_poly.entity_id
_entity_poly.type
_entity_poly.pdbx_seq_one_letter_code
_entity_poly.pdbx_strand_id
1 'polypeptide(L)'
;MTLNREQRRMLQRQGEIDETGEPVRTRRAAPAQTTKDERTSATQFVKEVRGELKKVAWPTREETIRYTVIVFVTLVLLTAFVAGLDWVSSQAVLKLFKA
;
A
#
# COMPACT_ATOMS: atom_id res chain seq x y z
N MET A 1 18.37 -65.33 -2.84
CA MET A 1 18.36 -65.07 -4.30
C MET A 1 19.74 -64.56 -4.69
N THR A 2 20.53 -65.38 -5.39
CA THR A 2 21.89 -65.02 -5.83
C THR A 2 21.79 -64.11 -7.05
N LEU A 3 22.14 -62.84 -6.90
CA LEU A 3 22.16 -61.93 -8.05
C LEU A 3 23.21 -62.39 -9.06
N ASN A 4 22.76 -62.56 -10.30
CA ASN A 4 23.59 -62.96 -11.43
C ASN A 4 24.66 -61.90 -11.69
N ARG A 5 25.91 -62.33 -11.90
CA ARG A 5 27.08 -61.44 -12.02
C ARG A 5 26.95 -60.45 -13.19
N GLU A 6 26.14 -60.77 -14.17
CA GLU A 6 25.86 -59.89 -15.31
C GLU A 6 24.95 -58.72 -14.95
N GLN A 7 23.92 -58.93 -14.14
CA GLN A 7 23.01 -57.84 -13.72
C GLN A 7 23.75 -56.76 -12.93
N ARG A 8 24.72 -57.16 -12.10
CA ARG A 8 25.58 -56.22 -11.36
C ARG A 8 26.46 -55.36 -12.26
N ARG A 9 27.04 -55.94 -13.32
CA ARG A 9 27.85 -55.19 -14.29
C ARG A 9 27.01 -54.25 -15.16
N MET A 10 25.75 -54.60 -15.42
CA MET A 10 24.80 -53.74 -16.14
C MET A 10 24.40 -52.52 -15.31
N LEU A 11 24.11 -52.70 -14.01
CA LEU A 11 23.83 -51.61 -13.08
C LEU A 11 25.04 -50.67 -12.93
N GLN A 12 26.26 -51.22 -12.95
CA GLN A 12 27.51 -50.44 -12.90
C GLN A 12 27.77 -49.67 -14.21
N ARG A 13 27.49 -50.29 -15.38
CA ARG A 13 27.56 -49.60 -16.69
C ARG A 13 26.50 -48.51 -16.85
N GLN A 14 25.37 -48.65 -16.17
CA GLN A 14 24.30 -47.64 -16.13
C GLN A 14 24.62 -46.51 -15.14
N GLY A 15 25.75 -46.56 -14.43
CA GLY A 15 26.19 -45.48 -13.52
C GLY A 15 25.31 -45.29 -12.29
N GLU A 16 24.47 -46.27 -11.96
CA GLU A 16 23.42 -46.16 -10.93
C GLU A 16 23.86 -46.73 -9.56
N ILE A 17 25.08 -47.26 -9.45
CA ILE A 17 25.66 -47.76 -8.21
C ILE A 17 27.07 -47.16 -8.01
N ASP A 18 27.30 -46.59 -6.84
CA ASP A 18 28.61 -46.03 -6.46
C ASP A 18 29.60 -47.16 -6.16
N GLU A 19 30.90 -46.86 -6.09
CA GLU A 19 32.01 -47.81 -5.92
C GLU A 19 31.86 -48.69 -4.65
N THR A 20 31.03 -48.27 -3.70
CA THR A 20 30.70 -48.99 -2.46
C THR A 20 29.44 -49.88 -2.53
N GLY A 21 28.76 -49.96 -3.68
CA GLY A 21 27.64 -50.89 -3.92
C GLY A 21 26.25 -50.42 -3.48
N GLU A 22 26.09 -49.14 -3.14
CA GLU A 22 24.81 -48.50 -2.80
C GLU A 22 24.15 -47.87 -4.04
N PRO A 23 22.81 -47.91 -4.19
CA PRO A 23 22.13 -47.25 -5.29
C PRO A 23 22.30 -45.74 -5.17
N VAL A 24 22.82 -45.10 -6.22
CA VAL A 24 22.92 -43.64 -6.35
C VAL A 24 21.50 -43.11 -6.47
N ARG A 25 20.83 -42.96 -5.33
CA ARG A 25 19.65 -42.14 -5.21
C ARG A 25 20.11 -40.76 -5.62
N THR A 26 19.86 -40.42 -6.88
CA THR A 26 19.89 -39.05 -7.35
C THR A 26 18.95 -38.33 -6.40
N ARG A 27 19.54 -37.71 -5.38
CA ARG A 27 18.89 -36.75 -4.53
C ARG A 27 18.58 -35.65 -5.51
N ARG A 28 17.42 -35.74 -6.16
CA ARG A 28 16.79 -34.64 -6.86
C ARG A 28 16.82 -33.56 -5.81
N ALA A 29 17.78 -32.65 -5.93
CA ALA A 29 17.84 -31.48 -5.12
C ALA A 29 16.48 -30.84 -5.39
N ALA A 30 15.56 -30.98 -4.44
CA ALA A 30 14.33 -30.23 -4.46
C ALA A 30 14.81 -28.79 -4.62
N PRO A 31 14.39 -28.07 -5.69
CA PRO A 31 14.86 -26.72 -5.89
C PRO A 31 14.58 -25.99 -4.59
N ALA A 32 15.62 -25.48 -3.95
CA ALA A 32 15.50 -24.68 -2.76
C ALA A 32 14.57 -23.54 -3.13
N GLN A 33 13.32 -23.61 -2.68
CA GLN A 33 12.34 -22.56 -2.86
C GLN A 33 12.86 -21.42 -2.00
N THR A 34 13.65 -20.53 -2.61
CA THR A 34 13.91 -19.22 -2.06
C THR A 34 12.54 -18.59 -1.91
N THR A 35 12.03 -18.55 -0.67
CA THR A 35 10.90 -17.71 -0.31
C THR A 35 11.36 -16.29 -0.59
N LYS A 36 11.14 -15.81 -1.82
CA LYS A 36 11.26 -14.40 -2.13
C LYS A 36 10.28 -13.75 -1.17
N ASP A 37 10.80 -12.99 -0.20
CA ASP A 37 9.98 -12.12 0.63
C ASP A 37 9.06 -11.37 -0.32
N GLU A 38 7.78 -11.73 -0.27
CA GLU A 38 6.72 -11.16 -1.09
C GLU A 38 6.42 -9.78 -0.52
N ARG A 39 7.39 -8.86 -0.66
CA ARG A 39 7.17 -7.45 -0.38
C ARG A 39 6.13 -7.00 -1.38
N THR A 40 5.00 -6.49 -0.88
CA THR A 40 3.95 -5.90 -1.71
C THR A 40 4.61 -4.93 -2.69
N SER A 41 4.54 -5.27 -3.98
CA SER A 41 5.08 -4.40 -5.02
C SER A 41 4.34 -3.06 -5.00
N ALA A 42 5.02 -1.95 -5.32
CA ALA A 42 4.37 -0.64 -5.40
C ALA A 42 3.17 -0.64 -6.37
N THR A 43 3.23 -1.47 -7.41
CA THR A 43 2.13 -1.71 -8.35
C THR A 43 0.91 -2.38 -7.71
N GLN A 44 1.13 -3.31 -6.78
CA GLN A 44 0.06 -3.97 -6.03
C GLN A 44 -0.57 -2.99 -5.02
N PHE A 45 0.24 -2.20 -4.32
CA PHE A 45 -0.25 -1.17 -3.40
C PHE A 45 -1.17 -0.15 -4.09
N VAL A 46 -0.80 0.37 -5.26
CA VAL A 46 -1.67 1.31 -6.01
C VAL A 46 -2.98 0.66 -6.45
N LYS A 47 -2.94 -0.64 -6.80
CA LYS A 47 -4.15 -1.41 -7.16
C LYS A 47 -5.09 -1.55 -5.96
N GLU A 48 -4.54 -1.83 -4.78
CA GLU A 48 -5.28 -1.90 -3.52
C GLU A 48 -5.88 -0.53 -3.14
N VAL A 49 -5.10 0.56 -3.19
CA VAL A 49 -5.56 1.93 -2.94
C VAL A 49 -6.69 2.34 -3.87
N ARG A 50 -6.60 2.03 -5.17
CA ARG A 50 -7.68 2.30 -6.13
C ARG A 50 -8.93 1.48 -5.84
N GLY A 51 -8.79 0.28 -5.28
CA GLY A 51 -9.90 -0.52 -4.77
C GLY A 51 -10.61 0.17 -3.60
N GLU A 52 -9.84 0.72 -2.68
CA GLU A 52 -10.37 1.41 -1.49
C GLU A 52 -10.96 2.78 -1.81
N LEU A 53 -10.34 3.54 -2.72
CA LEU A 53 -10.85 4.84 -3.19
C LEU A 53 -12.22 4.74 -3.85
N LYS A 54 -12.60 3.57 -4.38
CA LYS A 54 -13.96 3.34 -4.90
C LYS A 54 -15.02 3.26 -3.81
N LYS A 55 -14.63 2.98 -2.55
CA LYS A 55 -15.53 2.98 -1.40
C LYS A 55 -15.78 4.39 -0.86
N VAL A 56 -14.97 5.38 -1.29
CA VAL A 56 -15.15 6.77 -0.89
C VAL A 56 -16.40 7.31 -1.59
N ALA A 57 -17.39 7.67 -0.80
CA ALA A 57 -18.56 8.39 -1.28
C ALA A 57 -18.15 9.84 -1.60
N TRP A 58 -17.83 10.10 -2.86
CA TRP A 58 -17.59 11.46 -3.33
C TRP A 58 -18.91 12.25 -3.32
N PRO A 59 -18.90 13.48 -2.79
CA PRO A 59 -20.10 14.26 -2.64
C PRO A 59 -20.69 14.59 -4.01
N THR A 60 -22.01 14.70 -4.05
CA THR A 60 -22.71 15.22 -5.22
C THR A 60 -22.40 16.71 -5.42
N ARG A 61 -22.60 17.20 -6.66
CA ARG A 61 -22.42 18.63 -6.96
C ARG A 61 -23.31 19.51 -6.07
N GLU A 62 -24.53 19.05 -5.78
CA GLU A 62 -25.48 19.77 -4.94
C GLU A 62 -25.03 19.85 -3.48
N GLU A 63 -24.54 18.75 -2.90
CA GLU A 63 -23.99 18.75 -1.54
C GLU A 63 -22.78 19.68 -1.43
N THR A 64 -21.89 19.62 -2.41
CA THR A 64 -20.70 20.49 -2.47
C THR A 64 -21.11 21.95 -2.47
N ILE A 65 -22.05 22.34 -3.33
CA ILE A 65 -22.56 23.72 -3.40
C ILE A 65 -23.20 24.12 -2.08
N ARG A 66 -24.04 23.25 -1.48
CA ARG A 66 -24.71 23.54 -0.20
C ARG A 66 -23.70 23.83 0.90
N TYR A 67 -22.67 22.99 1.04
CA TYR A 67 -21.63 23.20 2.04
C TYR A 67 -20.82 24.46 1.76
N THR A 68 -20.44 24.71 0.49
CA THR A 68 -19.74 25.95 0.13
C THR A 68 -20.56 27.19 0.44
N VAL A 69 -21.87 27.19 0.17
CA VAL A 69 -22.75 28.33 0.49
C VAL A 69 -22.80 28.59 2.00
N ILE A 70 -22.95 27.54 2.82
CA ILE A 70 -22.98 27.68 4.29
C ILE A 70 -21.66 28.29 4.79
N VAL A 71 -20.53 27.76 4.35
CA VAL A 71 -19.20 28.27 4.73
C VAL A 71 -19.02 29.70 4.24
N PHE A 72 -19.41 30.00 3.01
CA PHE A 72 -19.28 31.33 2.42
C PHE A 72 -20.09 32.39 3.20
N VAL A 73 -21.35 32.09 3.53
CA VAL A 73 -22.18 32.98 4.37
C VAL A 73 -21.54 33.19 5.74
N THR A 74 -21.05 32.13 6.36
CA THR A 74 -20.38 32.20 7.67
C THR A 74 -19.14 33.11 7.61
N LEU A 75 -18.33 32.98 6.55
CA LEU A 75 -17.17 33.85 6.33
C LEU A 75 -17.57 35.31 6.17
N VAL A 76 -18.58 35.60 5.34
CA VAL A 76 -19.07 36.97 5.14
C VAL A 76 -19.54 37.58 6.46
N LEU A 77 -20.29 36.84 7.28
CA LEU A 77 -20.75 37.31 8.58
C LEU A 77 -19.59 37.61 9.54
N LEU A 78 -18.62 36.70 9.65
CA LEU A 78 -17.45 36.90 10.51
C LEU A 78 -16.59 38.08 10.03
N THR A 79 -16.35 38.20 8.73
CA THR A 79 -15.60 39.33 8.16
C THR A 79 -16.32 40.65 8.41
N ALA A 80 -17.64 40.71 8.21
CA ALA A 80 -18.42 41.91 8.50
C ALA A 80 -18.40 42.27 9.98
N PHE A 81 -18.48 41.28 10.87
CA PHE A 81 -18.40 41.48 12.31
C PHE A 81 -17.04 42.06 12.73
N VAL A 82 -15.94 41.45 12.27
CA VAL A 82 -14.57 41.94 12.55
C VAL A 82 -14.38 43.34 11.99
N ALA A 83 -14.75 43.59 10.73
CA ALA A 83 -14.65 44.91 10.12
C ALA A 83 -15.46 45.98 10.87
N GLY A 84 -16.66 45.61 11.36
CA GLY A 84 -17.48 46.47 12.21
C GLY A 84 -16.79 46.81 13.53
N LEU A 85 -16.20 45.81 14.21
CA LEU A 85 -15.43 46.03 15.43
C LEU A 85 -14.20 46.91 15.19
N ASP A 86 -13.47 46.69 14.09
CA ASP A 86 -12.30 47.50 13.72
C ASP A 86 -12.69 48.95 13.46
N TRP A 87 -13.83 49.18 12.79
CA TRP A 87 -14.35 50.52 12.54
C TRP A 87 -14.72 51.25 13.83
N VAL A 88 -15.46 50.57 14.73
CA VAL A 88 -15.84 51.13 16.04
C VAL A 88 -14.59 51.41 16.88
N SER A 89 -13.65 50.47 16.91
CA SER A 89 -12.39 50.61 17.65
C SER A 89 -11.57 51.79 17.13
N SER A 90 -11.48 51.95 15.81
CA SER A 90 -10.78 53.08 15.18
C SER A 90 -11.41 54.42 15.59
N GLN A 91 -12.73 54.53 15.56
CA GLN A 91 -13.44 55.75 15.99
C GLN A 91 -13.24 56.02 17.48
N ALA A 92 -13.26 54.99 18.33
CA ALA A 92 -13.04 55.12 19.77
C ALA A 92 -11.63 55.64 20.08
N VAL A 93 -10.61 55.07 19.45
CA VAL A 93 -9.20 55.50 19.62
C VAL A 93 -9.01 56.94 19.15
N LEU A 94 -9.53 57.29 17.96
CA LEU A 94 -9.41 58.67 17.44
C LEU A 94 -10.07 59.70 18.36
N LYS A 95 -11.22 59.36 18.97
CA LYS A 95 -11.87 60.23 19.95
C LYS A 95 -11.05 60.36 21.24
N LEU A 96 -10.44 59.28 21.72
CA LEU A 96 -9.58 59.28 22.91
C LEU A 96 -8.31 60.11 22.75
N PHE A 97 -7.68 60.09 21.57
CA PHE A 97 -6.45 60.86 21.31
C PHE A 97 -6.70 62.32 20.94
N LYS A 98 -7.91 62.66 20.49
CA LYS A 98 -8.29 64.03 20.11
C LYS A 98 -8.99 64.78 21.25
N ALA A 99 -9.41 64.08 22.31
CA ALA A 99 -9.89 64.64 23.58
C ALA A 99 -8.72 64.89 24.53
#